data_AF-A0A1H3BK40-F1
#
_entry.id   AF-A0A1H3BK40-F1
#
_cell.length_a   1.000
_cell.length_b   1.000
_cell.length_c   1.000
_cell.angle_alpha   90.00
_cell.angle_beta   90.00
_cell.angle_gamma   90.00
#
_symmetry.space_group_name_H-M   'P 1'
#
loop_
_entity.id
_entity.type
_entity.pdbx_description
1 polymer ?
#
loop_
_entity_poly.entity_id
_entity_poly.type
_entity_poly.pdbx_seq_one_letter_code
_entity_poly.pdbx_strand_id
1 'polypeptide(L)'
;MNENHDHQHQDLRTENEIKYGDLPEFMDFEYLRKIAASNLATLANLASAPKAPTNVGIEVKDLTNFSTLVWKAPEGKKVYGYQVLVRETSDTNWQKSIFVSDTKTTIPYSKDNFLFAVQSIDQLGHASLAVFPIPIR
;
A
#
# COMPACT_ATOMS: atom_id res chain seq x y z
N MET A 1 23.74 6.47 15.97
CA MET A 1 22.72 7.50 16.28
C MET A 1 21.71 6.79 17.16
N ASN A 2 21.58 7.24 18.41
CA ASN A 2 20.70 6.63 19.38
C ASN A 2 19.46 7.52 19.56
N GLU A 3 18.38 6.91 19.97
CA GLU A 3 17.16 7.63 20.31
C GLU A 3 17.39 8.57 21.50
N ASN A 4 16.69 9.71 21.50
CA ASN A 4 16.66 10.61 22.65
C ASN A 4 15.41 10.30 23.49
N HIS A 5 15.61 9.88 24.74
CA HIS A 5 14.54 9.52 25.67
C HIS A 5 14.18 10.64 26.66
N ASP A 6 14.85 11.79 26.61
CA ASP A 6 14.61 12.88 27.56
C ASP A 6 13.20 13.48 27.40
N HIS A 7 12.68 13.50 26.17
CA HIS A 7 11.41 14.12 25.81
C HIS A 7 10.37 13.10 25.31
N GLN A 8 10.43 11.87 25.83
CA GLN A 8 9.54 10.75 25.47
C GLN A 8 9.26 9.86 26.69
N HIS A 9 8.01 9.51 26.97
CA HIS A 9 7.65 8.50 27.99
C HIS A 9 8.27 8.74 29.39
N GLN A 10 8.52 10.00 29.75
CA GLN A 10 9.08 10.41 31.04
C GLN A 10 8.08 11.23 31.84
N ASP A 11 8.10 11.05 33.16
CA ASP A 11 7.41 11.97 34.06
C ASP A 11 8.02 13.37 33.98
N LEU A 12 7.16 14.38 34.13
CA LEU A 12 7.55 15.79 34.10
C LEU A 12 8.48 16.10 35.28
N ARG A 13 9.75 16.37 34.97
CA ARG A 13 10.76 16.80 35.95
C ARG A 13 11.84 17.64 35.28
N THR A 14 12.57 18.37 36.10
CA THR A 14 13.84 18.97 35.68
C THR A 14 14.94 18.40 36.56
N GLU A 15 15.94 17.80 35.95
CA GLU A 15 17.06 17.17 36.65
C GLU A 15 18.35 17.50 35.90
N ASN A 16 19.38 17.97 36.62
CA ASN A 16 20.66 18.37 36.02
C ASN A 16 20.49 19.36 34.84
N GLU A 17 19.58 20.33 34.99
CA GLU A 17 19.23 21.34 33.97
C GLU A 17 18.54 20.80 32.70
N ILE A 18 18.27 19.49 32.64
CA ILE A 18 17.51 18.85 31.56
C ILE A 18 16.04 18.79 31.97
N LYS A 19 15.15 19.25 31.09
CA LYS A 19 13.71 19.21 31.28
C LYS A 19 13.13 17.99 30.57
N TYR A 20 12.60 17.08 31.36
CA TYR A 20 12.10 15.78 30.92
C TYR A 20 10.59 15.81 30.64
N GLY A 21 10.17 14.90 29.76
CA GLY A 21 8.77 14.57 29.49
C GLY A 21 8.21 15.15 28.18
N ASP A 22 6.97 14.78 27.89
CA ASP A 22 6.31 15.00 26.59
C ASP A 22 5.64 16.37 26.54
N LEU A 23 6.46 17.44 26.44
CA LEU A 23 5.97 18.81 26.45
C LEU A 23 5.82 19.41 25.04
N PRO A 24 4.84 20.30 24.81
CA PRO A 24 4.64 20.94 23.50
C PRO A 24 5.87 21.69 22.95
N GLU A 25 6.73 22.23 23.82
CA GLU A 25 7.94 22.94 23.43
C GLU A 25 9.00 22.04 22.77
N PHE A 26 8.95 20.74 23.00
CA PHE A 26 9.81 19.74 22.34
C PHE A 26 9.18 19.16 21.06
N MET A 27 8.00 19.63 20.69
CA MET A 27 7.29 19.15 19.51
C MET A 27 7.65 19.95 18.27
N ASP A 28 8.08 19.24 17.22
CA ASP A 28 8.12 19.79 15.87
C ASP A 28 6.70 19.75 15.26
N PHE A 29 5.97 20.85 15.41
CA PHE A 29 4.62 20.99 14.87
C PHE A 29 4.57 20.98 13.34
N GLU A 30 5.65 21.35 12.66
CA GLU A 30 5.71 21.31 11.20
C GLU A 30 5.88 19.87 10.71
N TYR A 31 6.69 19.06 11.40
CA TYR A 31 6.76 17.62 11.19
C TYR A 31 5.41 16.96 11.47
N LEU A 32 4.78 17.23 12.62
CA LEU A 32 3.46 16.70 12.96
C LEU A 32 2.41 17.03 11.89
N ARG A 33 2.38 18.27 11.41
CA ARG A 33 1.47 18.72 10.34
C ARG A 33 1.68 17.91 9.06
N LYS A 34 2.93 17.67 8.64
CA LYS A 34 3.25 16.87 7.45
C LYS A 34 2.80 15.42 7.59
N ILE A 35 3.05 14.80 8.75
CA ILE A 35 2.64 13.41 9.01
C ILE A 35 1.11 13.29 9.06
N ALA A 36 0.43 14.22 9.74
CA ALA A 36 -1.02 14.27 9.79
C ALA A 36 -1.63 14.42 8.39
N ALA A 37 -1.08 15.31 7.56
CA ALA A 37 -1.54 15.48 6.18
C ALA A 37 -1.32 14.22 5.32
N SER A 38 -0.18 13.53 5.49
CA SER A 38 0.10 12.27 4.80
C SER A 38 -0.90 11.16 5.16
N ASN A 39 -1.20 11.01 6.46
CA ASN A 39 -2.19 10.06 6.96
C ASN A 39 -3.59 10.41 6.44
N LEU A 40 -3.97 11.68 6.47
CA LEU A 40 -5.26 12.14 5.97
C LEU A 40 -5.40 11.88 4.47
N ALA A 41 -4.39 12.17 3.66
CA ALA A 41 -4.40 11.91 2.23
C ALA A 41 -4.57 10.40 1.93
N THR A 42 -3.87 9.55 2.68
CA THR A 42 -3.97 8.09 2.56
C THR A 42 -5.38 7.60 2.88
N LEU A 43 -5.95 8.04 4.00
CA LEU A 43 -7.29 7.65 4.43
C LEU A 43 -8.37 8.20 3.50
N ALA A 44 -8.23 9.44 3.02
CA ALA A 44 -9.15 10.05 2.07
C ALA A 44 -9.16 9.29 0.73
N ASN A 45 -7.99 8.86 0.25
CA ASN A 45 -7.88 8.00 -0.93
C ASN A 45 -8.63 6.67 -0.70
N LEU A 46 -8.35 5.98 0.42
CA LEU A 46 -8.99 4.69 0.70
C LEU A 46 -10.51 4.80 0.87
N ALA A 47 -11.00 5.86 1.53
CA ALA A 47 -12.43 6.10 1.69
C ALA A 47 -13.12 6.43 0.36
N SER A 48 -12.39 7.06 -0.56
CA SER A 48 -12.90 7.42 -1.89
C SER A 48 -12.78 6.27 -2.88
N ALA A 49 -11.84 5.34 -2.71
CA ALA A 49 -11.60 4.25 -3.65
C ALA A 49 -12.79 3.26 -3.75
N PRO A 50 -12.91 2.53 -4.87
CA PRO A 50 -13.70 1.31 -4.89
C PRO A 50 -13.17 0.30 -3.87
N LYS A 51 -14.00 -0.69 -3.49
CA LYS A 51 -13.52 -1.81 -2.68
C LYS A 51 -12.43 -2.60 -3.43
N ALA A 52 -11.65 -3.39 -2.70
CA ALA A 52 -10.61 -4.21 -3.30
C ALA A 52 -11.20 -5.36 -4.15
N PRO A 53 -10.56 -5.75 -5.26
CA PRO A 53 -11.01 -6.87 -6.08
C PRO A 53 -11.03 -8.17 -5.26
N THR A 54 -11.93 -9.08 -5.62
CA THR A 54 -12.10 -10.34 -4.89
C THR A 54 -11.63 -11.52 -5.73
N ASN A 55 -11.31 -12.64 -5.06
CA ASN A 55 -10.86 -13.87 -5.72
C ASN A 55 -9.70 -13.65 -6.69
N VAL A 56 -8.72 -12.84 -6.29
CA VAL A 56 -7.53 -12.61 -7.10
C VAL A 56 -6.72 -13.89 -7.15
N GLY A 57 -6.50 -14.40 -8.36
CA GLY A 57 -5.80 -15.64 -8.64
C GLY A 57 -4.73 -15.47 -9.70
N ILE A 58 -3.71 -16.33 -9.64
CA ILE A 58 -2.65 -16.44 -10.64
C ILE A 58 -2.62 -17.86 -11.22
N GLU A 59 -2.70 -17.99 -12.54
CA GLU A 59 -2.67 -19.30 -13.21
C GLU A 59 -1.28 -19.94 -13.10
N VAL A 60 -1.21 -21.18 -12.58
CA VAL A 60 0.06 -21.92 -12.39
C VAL A 60 0.20 -23.17 -13.25
N LYS A 61 -0.75 -23.43 -14.15
CA LYS A 61 -0.77 -24.64 -14.99
C LYS A 61 0.32 -24.68 -16.06
N ASP A 62 0.69 -23.53 -16.62
CA ASP A 62 1.60 -23.43 -17.76
C ASP A 62 3.01 -22.99 -17.32
N LEU A 63 4.03 -23.64 -17.89
CA LEU A 63 5.42 -23.27 -17.73
C LEU A 63 5.79 -22.19 -18.75
N THR A 64 5.67 -20.93 -18.34
CA THR A 64 5.96 -19.76 -19.19
C THR A 64 6.58 -18.63 -18.37
N ASN A 65 7.24 -17.69 -19.06
CA ASN A 65 7.75 -16.43 -18.48
C ASN A 65 6.69 -15.32 -18.39
N PHE A 66 5.43 -15.64 -18.69
CA PHE A 66 4.29 -14.75 -18.56
C PHE A 66 3.44 -15.18 -17.36
N SER A 67 2.72 -14.23 -16.78
CA SER A 67 1.80 -14.49 -15.68
C SER A 67 0.40 -14.05 -16.06
N THR A 68 -0.56 -14.97 -15.93
CA THR A 68 -1.97 -14.68 -16.14
C THR A 68 -2.65 -14.51 -14.78
N LEU A 69 -3.19 -13.32 -14.54
CA LEU A 69 -3.93 -12.95 -13.34
C LEU A 69 -5.41 -12.86 -13.67
N VAL A 70 -6.26 -13.34 -12.76
CA VAL A 70 -7.72 -13.32 -12.89
C VAL A 70 -8.31 -12.89 -11.55
N TRP A 71 -9.38 -12.08 -11.58
CA TRP A 71 -10.09 -11.67 -10.37
C TRP A 71 -11.57 -11.43 -10.67
N LYS A 72 -12.33 -11.07 -9.64
CA LYS A 72 -13.70 -10.57 -9.77
C LYS A 72 -13.77 -9.11 -9.36
N ALA A 73 -14.60 -8.36 -10.08
CA ALA A 73 -14.95 -7.02 -9.70
C ALA A 73 -15.58 -7.00 -8.29
N PRO A 74 -15.23 -6.03 -7.45
CA PRO A 74 -15.88 -5.83 -6.17
C PRO A 74 -17.33 -5.33 -6.32
N GLU A 75 -18.15 -5.58 -5.32
CA GLU A 75 -19.47 -4.97 -5.21
C GLU A 75 -19.40 -3.52 -4.71
N GLY A 76 -20.41 -2.71 -5.05
CA GLY A 76 -20.58 -1.35 -4.55
C GLY A 76 -20.17 -0.29 -5.58
N LYS A 77 -19.21 0.57 -5.22
CA LYS A 77 -18.77 1.69 -6.07
C LYS A 77 -18.27 1.17 -7.43
N LYS A 78 -18.65 1.84 -8.51
CA LYS A 78 -18.22 1.51 -9.87
C LYS A 78 -16.68 1.56 -9.98
N VAL A 79 -16.11 0.49 -10.50
CA VAL A 79 -14.68 0.39 -10.84
C VAL A 79 -14.45 0.93 -12.24
N TYR A 80 -13.44 1.79 -12.40
CA TYR A 80 -13.01 2.29 -13.71
C TYR A 80 -12.03 1.33 -14.39
N GLY A 81 -11.16 0.71 -13.59
CA GLY A 81 -10.26 -0.36 -14.03
C GLY A 81 -9.48 -0.93 -12.85
N TYR A 82 -8.35 -1.54 -13.15
CA TYR A 82 -7.48 -2.16 -12.17
C TYR A 82 -6.03 -1.79 -12.43
N GLN A 83 -5.22 -1.82 -11.38
CA GLN A 83 -3.78 -1.77 -11.48
C GLN A 83 -3.19 -3.09 -11.01
N VAL A 84 -2.37 -3.69 -11.85
CA VAL A 84 -1.51 -4.81 -11.48
C VAL A 84 -0.18 -4.24 -11.00
N LEU A 85 0.12 -4.47 -9.73
CA LEU A 85 1.36 -4.08 -9.09
C LEU A 85 2.39 -5.20 -9.27
N VAL A 86 3.63 -4.84 -9.57
CA VAL A 86 4.72 -5.77 -9.80
C VAL A 86 5.95 -5.33 -9.02
N ARG A 87 6.61 -6.29 -8.35
CA ARG A 87 7.93 -6.11 -7.75
C ARG A 87 8.74 -7.39 -7.80
N GLU A 88 10.06 -7.28 -7.83
CA GLU A 88 10.94 -8.42 -7.60
C GLU A 88 10.73 -8.98 -6.18
N THR A 89 11.05 -10.26 -6.00
CA THR A 89 10.92 -10.94 -4.70
C THR A 89 11.84 -10.34 -3.63
N SER A 90 12.97 -9.75 -4.04
CA SER A 90 13.95 -9.07 -3.18
C SER A 90 13.59 -7.63 -2.81
N ASP A 91 12.67 -6.99 -3.52
CA ASP A 91 12.33 -5.58 -3.29
C ASP A 91 11.21 -5.40 -2.28
N THR A 92 11.33 -4.41 -1.39
CA THR A 92 10.30 -4.13 -0.39
C THR A 92 9.13 -3.32 -0.94
N ASN A 93 9.36 -2.55 -2.02
CA ASN A 93 8.38 -1.65 -2.61
C ASN A 93 7.87 -2.15 -3.97
N TRP A 94 6.63 -1.78 -4.32
CA TRP A 94 6.11 -1.96 -5.68
C TRP A 94 6.94 -1.14 -6.68
N GLN A 95 7.36 -1.76 -7.78
CA GLN A 95 8.23 -1.13 -8.77
C GLN A 95 7.48 -0.70 -10.02
N LYS A 96 6.38 -1.39 -10.35
CA LYS A 96 5.56 -1.09 -11.53
C LYS A 96 4.08 -1.18 -11.19
N SER A 97 3.30 -0.37 -11.90
CA SER A 97 1.84 -0.41 -11.90
C SER A 97 1.37 -0.45 -13.35
N ILE A 98 0.60 -1.48 -13.70
CA ILE A 98 0.09 -1.72 -15.06
C ILE A 98 -1.43 -1.60 -15.02
N PHE A 99 -1.97 -0.59 -15.71
CA PHE A 99 -3.42 -0.40 -15.79
C PHE A 99 -4.07 -1.38 -16.76
N VAL A 100 -5.22 -1.94 -16.38
CA VAL A 100 -6.05 -2.83 -17.21
C VAL A 100 -7.54 -2.56 -16.95
N SER A 101 -8.37 -2.72 -17.97
CA SER A 101 -9.83 -2.55 -17.85
C SER A 101 -10.55 -3.84 -17.47
N ASP A 102 -10.05 -4.97 -17.95
CA ASP A 102 -10.68 -6.28 -17.76
C ASP A 102 -10.27 -6.94 -16.44
N THR A 103 -11.03 -7.96 -16.03
CA THR A 103 -10.76 -8.75 -14.81
C THR A 103 -9.83 -9.94 -15.03
N LYS A 104 -9.16 -9.97 -16.20
CA LYS A 104 -8.15 -10.95 -16.58
C LYS A 104 -7.08 -10.26 -17.39
N THR A 105 -5.82 -10.55 -17.11
CA THR A 105 -4.70 -10.05 -17.90
C THR A 105 -3.51 -11.00 -17.88
N THR A 106 -2.71 -10.96 -18.94
CA THR A 106 -1.43 -11.67 -19.02
C THR A 106 -0.31 -10.65 -19.16
N ILE A 107 0.66 -10.71 -18.25
CA ILE A 107 1.78 -9.76 -18.18
C ILE A 107 3.12 -10.46 -18.47
N PRO A 108 4.10 -9.75 -19.06
CA PRO A 108 5.40 -10.31 -19.44
C PRO A 108 6.37 -10.38 -18.25
N TYR A 109 5.90 -10.90 -17.11
CA TYR A 109 6.70 -11.11 -15.90
C TYR A 109 6.45 -12.52 -15.39
N SER A 110 7.52 -13.25 -15.08
CA SER A 110 7.40 -14.61 -14.54
C SER A 110 6.99 -14.59 -13.07
N LYS A 111 6.00 -15.40 -12.73
CA LYS A 111 5.54 -15.68 -11.36
C LYS A 111 6.61 -16.28 -10.44
N ASP A 112 7.69 -16.80 -11.02
CA ASP A 112 8.80 -17.36 -10.25
C ASP A 112 9.79 -16.28 -9.81
N ASN A 113 9.80 -15.12 -10.47
CA ASN A 113 10.76 -14.04 -10.25
C ASN A 113 10.13 -12.80 -9.59
N PHE A 114 8.80 -12.63 -9.74
CA PHE A 114 8.09 -11.43 -9.33
C PHE A 114 6.91 -11.75 -8.42
N LEU A 115 6.60 -10.81 -7.54
CA LEU A 115 5.36 -10.76 -6.79
C LEU A 115 4.38 -9.81 -7.46
N PHE A 116 3.11 -10.16 -7.36
CA PHE A 116 2.01 -9.42 -7.95
C PHE A 116 0.95 -9.07 -6.92
N ALA A 117 0.25 -7.97 -7.14
CA ALA A 117 -1.02 -7.70 -6.49
C ALA A 117 -1.95 -6.94 -7.44
N VAL A 118 -3.25 -6.98 -7.18
CA VAL A 118 -4.25 -6.25 -7.97
C VAL A 118 -5.02 -5.30 -7.07
N GLN A 119 -5.23 -4.08 -7.52
CA GLN A 119 -6.10 -3.10 -6.87
C GLN A 119 -7.12 -2.53 -7.86
N SER A 120 -8.30 -2.18 -7.37
CA SER A 120 -9.33 -1.48 -8.13
C SER A 120 -9.08 0.02 -8.10
N ILE A 121 -9.39 0.71 -9.19
CA ILE A 121 -9.24 2.16 -9.30
C ILE A 121 -10.52 2.80 -9.83
N ASP A 122 -10.87 3.98 -9.34
CA ASP A 122 -11.95 4.80 -9.90
C ASP A 122 -11.46 5.77 -10.99
N GLN A 123 -12.37 6.52 -11.59
CA GLN A 123 -12.05 7.48 -12.66
C GLN A 123 -11.13 8.61 -12.21
N LEU A 124 -11.09 8.91 -10.90
CA LEU A 124 -10.26 9.96 -10.34
C LEU A 124 -8.89 9.45 -9.88
N GLY A 125 -8.65 8.14 -9.98
CA GLY A 125 -7.38 7.52 -9.64
C GLY A 125 -7.30 6.99 -8.21
N HIS A 126 -8.40 6.97 -7.44
CA HIS A 126 -8.36 6.44 -6.08
C HIS A 126 -8.26 4.92 -6.09
N ALA A 127 -7.15 4.40 -5.56
CA ALA A 127 -6.86 2.98 -5.54
C ALA A 127 -7.31 2.32 -4.23
N SER A 128 -7.89 1.11 -4.35
CA SER A 128 -8.21 0.25 -3.22
C SER A 128 -6.94 -0.30 -2.55
N LEU A 129 -7.10 -1.10 -1.48
CA LEU A 129 -6.02 -1.96 -1.02
C LEU A 129 -5.60 -2.94 -2.14
N ALA A 130 -4.30 -3.21 -2.20
CA ALA A 130 -3.72 -4.20 -3.09
C ALA A 130 -3.95 -5.61 -2.54
N VAL A 131 -4.39 -6.52 -3.40
CA VAL A 131 -4.69 -7.91 -3.04
C VAL A 131 -3.70 -8.83 -3.74
N PHE A 132 -2.94 -9.58 -2.95
CA PHE A 132 -2.06 -10.62 -3.46
C PHE A 132 -2.88 -11.78 -4.05
N PRO A 133 -2.46 -12.34 -5.21
CA PRO A 133 -3.14 -13.47 -5.79
C PRO A 133 -2.86 -14.76 -5.01
N ILE A 134 -3.80 -15.69 -5.09
CA ILE A 134 -3.57 -17.10 -4.73
C ILE A 134 -3.35 -17.96 -5.99
N PRO A 135 -2.60 -19.07 -5.91
CA PRO A 135 -2.48 -19.99 -7.04
C PRO A 135 -3.83 -20.58 -7.45
N ILE A 136 -4.11 -20.59 -8.76
CA ILE A 136 -5.27 -21.24 -9.36
C ILE A 136 -4.85 -22.12 -10.54
N ARG A 137 -5.60 -23.19 -10.79
CA ARG A 137 -5.30 -24.20 -11.83
C ARG A 137 -6.26 -24.11 -12.99
#